data_AF-A0A968AVA9-F1
#
_entry.id   AF-A0A968AVA9-F1
#
_cell.length_a   1.000
_cell.length_b   1.000
_cell.length_c   1.000
_cell.angle_alpha   90.00
_cell.angle_beta   90.00
_cell.angle_gamma   90.00
#
_symmetry.space_group_name_H-M   'P 1'
#
loop_
_entity.id
_entity.type
_entity.pdbx_description
1 polymer ?
#
loop_
_entity_poly.entity_id
_entity_poly.type
_entity_poly.pdbx_seq_one_letter_code
_entity_poly.pdbx_strand_id
1 'polypeptide(L)'
;YFAWDEAGDATDLSMTGEDMFVISDDLEVADNLYVGGNSGADDDYIYFDAAAEYIRYDEVTNNRFDVSGWLQAENLSTSATWIACNYDGPDGDCAIDFYEDGVWWSEQLRWDDSSDAFNFTDALNVAESILVANGDGNTPNAWSHFGTGTKDRADIADGNDVYISDDLEIDGQGWAASGFGTGDYAENMVVRGTVEY
;
A
#
# COMPACT_ATOMS: atom_id res chain seq x y z
N TYR A 1 8.74 30.74 -41.39
CA TYR A 1 9.02 30.38 -42.80
C TYR A 1 10.04 29.25 -42.73
N PHE A 2 9.61 28.02 -42.95
CA PHE A 2 10.52 26.88 -42.98
C PHE A 2 11.32 26.97 -44.30
N ALA A 3 12.58 27.38 -44.22
CA ALA A 3 13.49 27.23 -45.33
C ALA A 3 14.06 25.82 -45.22
N TRP A 4 13.59 24.91 -46.07
CA TRP A 4 14.28 23.66 -46.31
C TRP A 4 15.59 24.00 -47.02
N ASP A 5 16.72 23.87 -46.32
CA ASP A 5 18.03 24.04 -46.94
C ASP A 5 18.36 22.77 -47.71
N GLU A 6 18.26 22.84 -49.04
CA GLU A 6 18.67 21.77 -49.95
C GLU A 6 20.20 21.53 -49.95
N ALA A 7 21.00 22.35 -49.26
CA ALA A 7 22.45 22.25 -49.27
C ALA A 7 23.00 21.22 -48.26
N GLY A 8 22.74 19.94 -48.53
CA GLY A 8 23.76 18.88 -48.41
C GLY A 8 24.22 18.38 -47.03
N ASP A 9 23.72 18.89 -45.90
CA ASP A 9 24.02 18.31 -44.57
C ASP A 9 22.88 18.52 -43.56
N ALA A 10 21.64 18.29 -44.00
CA ALA A 10 20.45 18.45 -43.17
C ALA A 10 20.13 17.16 -42.40
N THR A 11 20.97 16.78 -41.42
CA THR A 11 20.55 15.75 -40.45
C THR A 11 19.79 16.34 -39.27
N ASP A 12 19.96 17.63 -38.97
CA ASP A 12 19.40 18.22 -37.76
C ASP A 12 18.45 19.39 -38.08
N LEU A 13 17.18 19.22 -37.70
CA LEU A 13 16.25 20.33 -37.54
C LEU A 13 16.62 21.10 -36.27
N SER A 14 17.30 22.23 -36.42
CA SER A 14 17.60 23.13 -35.30
C SER A 14 16.51 24.21 -35.20
N MET A 15 15.80 24.23 -34.07
CA MET A 15 14.91 25.32 -33.69
C MET A 15 15.57 26.10 -32.57
N THR A 16 15.76 27.41 -32.77
CA THR A 16 16.44 28.28 -31.81
C THR A 16 15.48 29.37 -31.33
N GLY A 17 15.27 29.52 -30.02
CA GLY A 17 14.43 30.59 -29.44
C GLY A 17 13.06 30.10 -28.96
N GLU A 18 12.05 30.98 -28.94
CA GLU A 18 10.64 30.66 -28.59
C GLU A 18 9.86 29.99 -29.74
N ASP A 19 10.57 29.44 -30.74
CA ASP A 19 9.91 28.81 -31.87
C ASP A 19 9.21 27.52 -31.41
N MET A 20 7.88 27.55 -31.42
CA MET A 20 7.05 26.41 -31.05
C MET A 20 6.90 25.46 -32.25
N PHE A 21 7.42 24.25 -32.11
CA PHE A 21 7.12 23.17 -33.04
C PHE A 21 5.71 22.66 -32.75
N VAL A 22 4.76 23.01 -33.62
CA VAL A 22 3.39 22.52 -33.52
C VAL A 22 3.18 21.44 -34.56
N ILE A 23 2.85 20.24 -34.08
CA ILE A 23 2.32 19.17 -34.91
C ILE A 23 0.81 19.27 -34.80
N SER A 24 0.13 19.47 -35.94
CA SER A 24 -1.32 19.67 -35.98
C SER A 24 -2.13 18.39 -35.79
N ASP A 25 -1.48 17.24 -35.99
CA ASP A 25 -2.08 15.90 -36.01
C ASP A 25 -1.19 14.93 -35.22
N ASP A 26 -1.19 13.64 -35.57
CA ASP A 26 -0.44 12.60 -34.88
C ASP A 26 1.09 12.74 -35.07
N LEU A 27 1.84 12.47 -33.99
CA LEU A 27 3.29 12.29 -34.04
C LEU A 27 3.61 10.78 -34.22
N GLU A 28 4.08 10.40 -35.41
CA GLU A 28 4.61 9.05 -35.68
C GLU A 28 6.14 9.08 -35.65
N VAL A 29 6.75 8.31 -34.75
CA VAL A 29 8.21 8.15 -34.64
C VAL A 29 8.56 6.72 -35.02
N ALA A 30 9.45 6.55 -36.01
CA ALA A 30 9.82 5.22 -36.51
C ALA A 30 10.68 4.41 -35.53
N ASP A 31 11.40 5.10 -34.64
CA ASP A 31 12.29 4.54 -33.62
C ASP A 31 11.98 5.19 -32.24
N ASN A 32 12.94 5.17 -31.32
CA ASN A 32 12.80 5.76 -29.98
C ASN A 32 12.65 7.28 -30.05
N LEU A 33 11.72 7.82 -29.25
CA LEU A 33 11.68 9.23 -28.90
C LEU A 33 12.53 9.45 -27.65
N TYR A 34 13.64 10.17 -27.79
CA TYR A 34 14.46 10.60 -26.66
C TYR A 34 14.02 12.00 -26.23
N VAL A 35 13.56 12.13 -25.00
CA VAL A 35 13.32 13.41 -24.33
C VAL A 35 14.49 13.62 -23.37
N GLY A 36 15.07 14.82 -23.35
CA GLY A 36 16.19 15.09 -22.42
C GLY A 36 17.57 14.67 -22.87
N GLY A 37 17.86 14.71 -24.17
CA GLY A 37 19.11 14.15 -24.73
C GLY A 37 20.44 14.78 -24.26
N ASN A 38 20.42 15.71 -23.30
CA ASN A 38 21.62 16.25 -22.69
C ASN A 38 21.98 15.40 -21.46
N SER A 39 23.26 15.04 -21.31
CA SER A 39 23.76 14.32 -20.13
C SER A 39 23.85 15.22 -18.88
N GLY A 40 22.95 16.20 -18.75
CA GLY A 40 22.85 17.10 -17.61
C GLY A 40 22.15 16.41 -16.45
N ALA A 41 22.26 16.99 -15.25
CA ALA A 41 21.39 16.62 -14.14
C ALA A 41 20.22 17.61 -14.16
N ASP A 42 19.33 17.46 -15.11
CA ASP A 42 18.08 18.21 -15.24
C ASP A 42 16.89 17.25 -15.27
N ASP A 43 15.72 17.77 -14.91
CA ASP A 43 14.49 17.00 -14.97
C ASP A 43 13.92 17.09 -16.39
N ASP A 44 13.59 15.95 -16.96
CA ASP A 44 13.03 15.87 -18.31
C ASP A 44 11.52 15.70 -18.26
N TYR A 45 10.79 16.54 -18.99
CA TYR A 45 9.32 16.59 -18.91
C TYR A 45 8.66 16.28 -20.24
N ILE A 46 7.55 15.54 -20.17
CA ILE A 46 6.50 15.47 -21.19
C ILE A 46 5.24 16.06 -20.55
N TYR A 47 4.72 17.15 -21.12
CA TYR A 47 3.53 17.84 -20.61
C TYR A 47 2.29 17.52 -21.43
N PHE A 48 1.14 17.38 -20.77
CA PHE A 48 -0.16 17.03 -21.39
C PHE A 48 -1.19 18.17 -21.36
N ASP A 49 -1.08 19.13 -20.44
CA ASP A 49 -1.94 20.33 -20.38
C ASP A 49 -1.15 21.55 -19.87
N ALA A 50 -0.72 22.43 -20.77
CA ALA A 50 -0.13 23.75 -20.49
C ALA A 50 0.82 23.83 -19.26
N ALA A 51 1.65 22.81 -19.07
CA ALA A 51 2.58 22.63 -17.95
C ALA A 51 2.00 22.24 -16.56
N ALA A 52 0.70 21.95 -16.44
CA ALA A 52 0.08 21.47 -15.20
C ALA A 52 0.21 19.95 -15.02
N GLU A 53 0.02 19.18 -16.10
CA GLU A 53 0.09 17.71 -16.08
C GLU A 53 1.32 17.21 -16.82
N TYR A 54 2.11 16.32 -16.18
CA TYR A 54 3.34 15.81 -16.75
C TYR A 54 3.65 14.36 -16.37
N ILE A 55 4.50 13.75 -17.20
CA ILE A 55 5.42 12.68 -16.81
C ILE A 55 6.81 13.30 -16.84
N ARG A 56 7.57 13.15 -15.75
CA ARG A 56 8.97 13.59 -15.71
C ARG A 56 9.89 12.48 -15.28
N TYR A 57 11.12 12.54 -15.74
CA TYR A 57 12.22 11.79 -15.17
C TYR A 57 13.07 12.74 -14.33
N ASP A 58 13.06 12.56 -13.01
CA ASP A 58 13.79 13.37 -12.04
C ASP A 58 15.17 12.74 -11.79
N GLU A 59 16.18 13.26 -12.49
CA GLU A 59 17.58 12.82 -12.33
C GLU A 59 18.30 13.52 -11.16
N VAL A 60 17.74 14.62 -10.67
CA VAL A 60 18.40 15.50 -9.71
C VAL A 60 18.22 14.98 -8.28
N THR A 61 17.02 14.50 -7.97
CA THR A 61 16.59 14.20 -6.61
C THR A 61 16.74 12.72 -6.31
N ASN A 62 16.24 11.85 -7.20
CA ASN A 62 16.01 10.45 -6.84
C ASN A 62 16.02 9.44 -8.01
N ASN A 63 16.33 9.84 -9.25
CA ASN A 63 16.33 8.98 -10.45
C ASN A 63 14.98 8.23 -10.62
N ARG A 64 13.89 8.99 -10.64
CA ARG A 64 12.51 8.46 -10.62
C ARG A 64 11.65 9.02 -11.74
N PHE A 65 10.69 8.23 -12.20
CA PHE A 65 9.54 8.75 -12.95
C PHE A 65 8.46 9.30 -12.01
N ASP A 66 8.13 10.57 -12.17
CA ASP A 66 6.99 11.19 -11.48
C ASP A 66 5.87 11.50 -12.47
N VAL A 67 4.64 11.31 -11.99
CA VAL A 67 3.41 11.66 -12.70
C VAL A 67 2.67 12.65 -11.81
N SER A 68 2.32 13.83 -12.33
CA SER A 68 1.68 14.87 -11.51
C SER A 68 0.18 14.66 -11.30
N GLY A 69 -0.43 13.74 -12.05
CA GLY A 69 -1.85 13.37 -11.96
C GLY A 69 -2.06 11.91 -11.58
N TRP A 70 -3.23 11.38 -11.95
CA TRP A 70 -3.56 9.98 -11.72
C TRP A 70 -2.83 9.06 -12.70
N LEU A 71 -2.21 8.00 -12.18
CA LEU A 71 -1.71 6.90 -12.99
C LEU A 71 -2.77 5.80 -13.04
N GLN A 72 -3.41 5.63 -14.19
CA GLN A 72 -4.30 4.50 -14.44
C GLN A 72 -3.52 3.38 -15.15
N ALA A 73 -3.43 2.22 -14.51
CA ALA A 73 -2.84 1.02 -15.10
C ALA A 73 -3.80 -0.16 -14.94
N GLU A 74 -4.04 -0.91 -16.02
CA GLU A 74 -4.86 -2.13 -15.94
C GLU A 74 -4.19 -3.20 -15.08
N ASN A 75 -2.87 -3.29 -15.15
CA ASN A 75 -2.05 -4.20 -14.35
C ASN A 75 -0.80 -3.46 -13.88
N LEU A 76 -0.67 -3.25 -12.56
CA LEU A 76 0.56 -2.73 -11.97
C LEU A 76 1.43 -3.90 -11.50
N SER A 77 2.54 -4.14 -12.19
CA SER A 77 3.57 -5.09 -11.77
C SER A 77 4.88 -4.33 -11.61
N THR A 78 5.53 -4.50 -10.46
CA THR A 78 6.83 -3.88 -10.20
C THR A 78 7.84 -4.95 -9.83
N SER A 79 9.08 -4.81 -10.28
CA SER A 79 10.21 -5.62 -9.80
C SER A 79 10.88 -4.97 -8.57
N ALA A 80 10.32 -3.88 -8.06
CA ALA A 80 10.83 -3.21 -6.89
C ALA A 80 10.59 -4.07 -5.65
N THR A 81 11.39 -3.85 -4.62
CA THR A 81 11.23 -4.55 -3.34
C THR A 81 10.00 -4.08 -2.58
N TRP A 82 9.58 -2.82 -2.78
CA TRP A 82 8.54 -2.16 -1.99
C TRP A 82 7.58 -1.37 -2.89
N ILE A 83 6.33 -1.31 -2.47
CA ILE A 83 5.36 -0.30 -2.91
C ILE A 83 5.18 0.62 -1.70
N ALA A 84 5.50 1.90 -1.86
CA ALA A 84 5.44 2.88 -0.79
C ALA A 84 4.39 3.95 -1.12
N CYS A 85 3.64 4.35 -0.11
CA CYS A 85 2.77 5.51 -0.18
C CYS A 85 3.40 6.66 0.62
N ASN A 86 3.12 7.90 0.22
CA ASN A 86 3.62 9.11 0.90
C ASN A 86 5.15 9.09 1.10
N TYR A 87 5.90 8.44 0.19
CA TYR A 87 7.33 8.20 0.34
C TYR A 87 8.17 9.47 0.61
N ASP A 88 7.75 10.60 0.05
CA ASP A 88 8.44 11.90 0.16
C ASP A 88 7.71 12.90 1.08
N GLY A 89 6.63 12.48 1.76
CA GLY A 89 5.74 13.34 2.55
C GLY A 89 5.76 13.05 4.05
N PRO A 90 5.08 13.88 4.87
CA PRO A 90 4.78 13.51 6.24
C PRO A 90 3.95 12.22 6.30
N ASP A 91 4.10 11.47 7.38
CA ASP A 91 3.26 10.30 7.63
C ASP A 91 1.79 10.71 7.49
N GLY A 92 1.04 9.89 6.76
CA GLY A 92 -0.31 10.18 6.36
C GLY A 92 -0.97 8.92 5.83
N ASP A 93 -2.28 8.96 5.75
CA ASP A 93 -3.06 7.80 5.38
C ASP A 93 -2.69 7.28 3.99
N CYS A 94 -2.66 5.96 3.83
CA CYS A 94 -2.57 5.32 2.52
C CYS A 94 -3.58 4.19 2.40
N ALA A 95 -4.26 4.10 1.28
CA ALA A 95 -5.16 3.01 0.97
C ALA A 95 -4.78 2.32 -0.35
N ILE A 96 -5.06 1.02 -0.40
CA ILE A 96 -5.32 0.29 -1.63
C ILE A 96 -6.85 0.20 -1.73
N ASP A 97 -7.41 0.89 -2.71
CA ASP A 97 -8.84 0.90 -3.00
C ASP A 97 -9.20 -0.23 -3.97
N PHE A 98 -10.31 -0.90 -3.70
CA PHE A 98 -10.92 -1.90 -4.58
C PHE A 98 -12.18 -1.31 -5.20
N TYR A 99 -12.27 -1.41 -6.53
CA TYR A 99 -13.44 -0.92 -7.26
C TYR A 99 -14.56 -1.95 -7.19
N GLU A 100 -15.67 -1.57 -6.59
CA GLU A 100 -16.84 -2.42 -6.40
C GLU A 100 -18.11 -1.63 -6.76
N ASP A 101 -19.01 -2.23 -7.54
CA ASP A 101 -20.34 -1.67 -7.84
C ASP A 101 -20.37 -0.22 -8.40
N GLY A 102 -19.31 0.19 -9.08
CA GLY A 102 -19.24 1.54 -9.66
C GLY A 102 -18.65 2.60 -8.73
N VAL A 103 -18.16 2.19 -7.55
CA VAL A 103 -17.56 3.06 -6.55
C VAL A 103 -16.12 2.60 -6.30
N TRP A 104 -15.22 3.57 -6.24
CA TRP A 104 -13.77 3.37 -6.20
C TRP A 104 -13.18 3.59 -4.80
N TRP A 105 -14.02 3.73 -3.78
CA TRP A 105 -13.60 4.04 -2.39
C TRP A 105 -14.36 3.24 -1.33
N SER A 106 -15.23 2.30 -1.70
CA SER A 106 -16.06 1.56 -0.75
C SER A 106 -15.26 0.49 0.00
N GLU A 107 -14.37 -0.19 -0.72
CA GLU A 107 -13.57 -1.30 -0.23
C GLU A 107 -12.09 -0.92 -0.20
N GLN A 108 -11.45 -1.02 0.95
CA GLN A 108 -10.08 -0.54 1.17
C GLN A 108 -9.30 -1.43 2.13
N LEU A 109 -8.01 -1.59 1.84
CA LEU A 109 -6.96 -1.87 2.82
C LEU A 109 -6.20 -0.56 3.07
N ARG A 110 -6.25 -0.02 4.29
CA ARG A 110 -5.71 1.30 4.60
C ARG A 110 -4.76 1.30 5.80
N TRP A 111 -3.62 1.97 5.66
CA TRP A 111 -2.86 2.54 6.77
C TRP A 111 -3.54 3.83 7.23
N ASP A 112 -3.94 3.89 8.49
CA ASP A 112 -4.48 5.09 9.14
C ASP A 112 -3.46 5.62 10.14
N ASP A 113 -2.88 6.78 9.80
CA ASP A 113 -1.84 7.43 10.59
C ASP A 113 -2.37 7.85 11.97
N SER A 114 -3.65 8.21 12.05
CA SER A 114 -4.23 8.69 13.30
C SER A 114 -4.39 7.59 14.35
N SER A 115 -4.54 6.34 13.90
CA SER A 115 -4.70 5.16 14.76
C SER A 115 -3.49 4.24 14.78
N ASP A 116 -2.45 4.54 13.99
CA ASP A 116 -1.23 3.73 13.82
C ASP A 116 -1.56 2.26 13.48
N ALA A 117 -2.52 2.06 12.57
CA ALA A 117 -3.12 0.76 12.31
C ALA A 117 -3.51 0.52 10.84
N PHE A 118 -3.58 -0.77 10.48
CA PHE A 118 -4.25 -1.22 9.27
C PHE A 118 -5.75 -1.38 9.51
N ASN A 119 -6.55 -0.74 8.66
CA ASN A 119 -8.00 -0.83 8.63
C ASN A 119 -8.46 -1.51 7.33
N PHE A 120 -9.41 -2.43 7.47
CA PHE A 120 -10.12 -3.06 6.35
C PHE A 120 -11.56 -2.59 6.39
N THR A 121 -12.11 -2.13 5.26
CA THR A 121 -13.53 -1.72 5.21
C THR A 121 -14.48 -2.90 4.95
N ASP A 122 -13.94 -4.08 4.64
CA ASP A 122 -14.68 -5.33 4.54
C ASP A 122 -13.94 -6.48 5.27
N ALA A 123 -14.53 -7.67 5.30
CA ALA A 123 -14.03 -8.84 5.99
C ALA A 123 -12.65 -9.29 5.48
N LEU A 124 -11.70 -9.48 6.41
CA LEU A 124 -10.43 -10.14 6.13
C LEU A 124 -10.61 -11.66 6.20
N ASN A 125 -10.52 -12.33 5.05
CA ASN A 125 -10.44 -13.79 5.00
C ASN A 125 -8.98 -14.24 4.82
N VAL A 126 -8.44 -14.98 5.79
CA VAL A 126 -7.09 -15.56 5.72
C VAL A 126 -7.23 -17.07 5.56
N ALA A 127 -6.79 -17.60 4.42
CA ALA A 127 -6.95 -19.02 4.09
C ALA A 127 -6.15 -19.98 4.99
N GLU A 128 -5.13 -19.45 5.65
CA GLU A 128 -4.19 -20.19 6.49
C GLU A 128 -4.08 -19.51 7.87
N SER A 129 -3.12 -19.97 8.69
CA SER A 129 -2.88 -19.41 10.02
C SER A 129 -2.48 -17.93 10.00
N ILE A 130 -3.09 -17.15 10.88
CA ILE A 130 -2.63 -15.80 11.23
C ILE A 130 -1.54 -15.93 12.29
N LEU A 131 -0.32 -15.49 11.96
CA LEU A 131 0.76 -15.35 12.94
C LEU A 131 0.70 -13.95 13.56
N VAL A 132 0.26 -13.84 14.80
CA VAL A 132 0.27 -12.57 15.54
C VAL A 132 1.53 -12.52 16.40
N ALA A 133 2.63 -12.02 15.83
CA ALA A 133 3.87 -11.78 16.59
C ALA A 133 4.04 -10.28 16.83
N ASN A 134 4.07 -9.86 18.09
CA ASN A 134 4.71 -8.59 18.42
C ASN A 134 6.21 -8.86 18.51
N GLY A 135 6.99 -8.30 17.61
CA GLY A 135 8.40 -8.61 17.53
C GLY A 135 9.16 -7.61 16.68
N ASP A 136 9.79 -6.66 17.36
CA ASP A 136 10.84 -5.77 16.88
C ASP A 136 12.13 -6.55 16.54
N GLY A 137 11.99 -7.66 15.81
CA GLY A 137 13.08 -8.32 15.12
C GLY A 137 14.02 -9.22 15.93
N ASN A 138 13.76 -9.61 17.19
CA ASN A 138 14.68 -10.56 17.85
C ASN A 138 14.14 -11.60 18.84
N THR A 139 12.85 -11.60 19.17
CA THR A 139 12.21 -12.76 19.81
C THR A 139 10.72 -12.72 19.49
N PRO A 140 10.18 -13.68 18.71
CA PRO A 140 8.73 -13.84 18.61
C PRO A 140 8.18 -14.00 20.03
N ASN A 141 7.18 -13.20 20.41
CA ASN A 141 6.34 -13.59 21.55
C ASN A 141 5.82 -15.00 21.26
N ALA A 142 5.89 -15.88 22.25
CA ALA A 142 5.56 -17.29 22.09
C ALA A 142 4.05 -17.57 21.91
N TRP A 143 3.22 -16.53 21.74
CA TRP A 143 1.77 -16.63 21.69
C TRP A 143 1.13 -15.41 21.01
N SER A 144 0.03 -15.67 20.29
CA SER A 144 -0.86 -14.66 19.70
C SER A 144 -1.58 -13.86 20.80
N HIS A 145 -1.67 -12.55 20.64
CA HIS A 145 -2.39 -11.65 21.55
C HIS A 145 -3.50 -10.94 20.78
N PHE A 146 -4.75 -11.02 21.26
CA PHE A 146 -5.89 -10.29 20.71
C PHE A 146 -6.18 -9.09 21.62
N GLY A 147 -6.11 -7.88 21.08
CA GLY A 147 -6.28 -6.60 21.79
C GLY A 147 -5.05 -5.67 21.69
N THR A 148 -5.28 -4.35 21.62
CA THR A 148 -4.24 -3.34 21.28
C THR A 148 -4.05 -2.23 22.32
N GLY A 149 -4.50 -2.43 23.57
CA GLY A 149 -4.34 -1.43 24.64
C GLY A 149 -2.94 -1.39 25.29
N THR A 150 -2.66 -0.31 26.02
CA THR A 150 -1.66 -0.32 27.12
C THR A 150 -1.94 -1.53 28.02
N LYS A 151 -0.97 -2.07 28.79
CA LYS A 151 -1.25 -3.08 29.84
C LYS A 151 -2.21 -2.51 30.89
N ASP A 152 -3.47 -2.44 30.54
CA ASP A 152 -4.59 -2.30 31.43
C ASP A 152 -5.02 -3.73 31.75
N ARG A 153 -5.24 -3.94 33.02
CA ARG A 153 -5.76 -5.16 33.59
C ARG A 153 -7.28 -5.13 33.41
N ALA A 154 -7.75 -4.77 32.22
CA ALA A 154 -9.14 -4.82 31.85
C ALA A 154 -9.38 -6.25 31.35
N ASP A 155 -10.15 -6.98 32.13
CA ASP A 155 -10.57 -8.34 31.81
C ASP A 155 -11.26 -8.40 30.44
N ILE A 156 -11.39 -9.60 29.87
CA ILE A 156 -12.47 -9.94 28.92
C ILE A 156 -13.78 -9.73 29.69
N ALA A 157 -14.24 -8.48 29.75
CA ALA A 157 -15.18 -7.98 30.75
C ALA A 157 -16.58 -7.75 30.18
N ASP A 158 -16.75 -7.79 28.86
CA ASP A 158 -18.07 -7.74 28.24
C ASP A 158 -18.31 -8.92 27.30
N GLY A 159 -19.54 -9.01 26.76
CA GLY A 159 -19.96 -10.16 25.96
C GLY A 159 -19.30 -10.27 24.59
N ASN A 160 -18.36 -9.38 24.24
CA ASN A 160 -17.89 -9.21 22.87
C ASN A 160 -16.38 -9.45 22.68
N ASP A 161 -15.64 -9.84 23.71
CA ASP A 161 -14.17 -9.83 23.62
C ASP A 161 -13.59 -10.94 22.73
N VAL A 162 -13.92 -12.20 23.01
CA VAL A 162 -13.49 -13.36 22.19
C VAL A 162 -14.68 -14.27 21.94
N TYR A 163 -15.23 -14.19 20.72
CA TYR A 163 -16.27 -15.10 20.25
C TYR A 163 -15.63 -16.27 19.48
N ILE A 164 -15.75 -17.47 20.03
CA ILE A 164 -15.39 -18.72 19.37
C ILE A 164 -16.71 -19.39 19.00
N SER A 165 -17.02 -19.39 17.70
CA SER A 165 -18.31 -19.88 17.20
C SER A 165 -18.42 -21.41 17.19
N ASP A 166 -17.29 -22.10 17.32
CA ASP A 166 -17.17 -23.56 17.30
C ASP A 166 -16.25 -24.01 18.45
N ASP A 167 -15.32 -24.93 18.21
CA ASP A 167 -14.45 -25.46 19.27
C ASP A 167 -13.23 -24.55 19.58
N LEU A 168 -12.96 -24.34 20.87
CA LEU A 168 -11.67 -23.87 21.36
C LEU A 168 -10.78 -25.07 21.66
N GLU A 169 -9.80 -25.33 20.80
CA GLU A 169 -8.78 -26.36 21.05
C GLU A 169 -7.54 -25.73 21.71
N ILE A 170 -7.09 -26.32 22.82
CA ILE A 170 -5.87 -25.92 23.52
C ILE A 170 -4.93 -27.14 23.50
N ASP A 171 -3.93 -27.11 22.63
CA ASP A 171 -2.86 -28.12 22.67
C ASP A 171 -1.92 -27.80 23.83
N GLY A 172 -2.02 -28.58 24.91
CA GLY A 172 -1.19 -28.44 26.11
C GLY A 172 -1.95 -27.99 27.36
N GLN A 173 -1.41 -27.00 28.07
CA GLN A 173 -1.93 -26.57 29.37
C GLN A 173 -2.64 -25.22 29.27
N GLY A 174 -3.96 -25.22 29.50
CA GLY A 174 -4.72 -24.00 29.77
C GLY A 174 -4.44 -23.53 31.21
N TRP A 175 -4.00 -22.29 31.36
CA TRP A 175 -3.83 -21.65 32.66
C TRP A 175 -4.95 -20.65 32.88
N ALA A 176 -5.74 -20.85 33.93
CA ALA A 176 -6.68 -19.86 34.41
C ALA A 176 -6.22 -19.30 35.75
N ALA A 177 -6.33 -17.98 35.94
CA ALA A 177 -6.01 -17.37 37.21
C ALA A 177 -6.94 -17.94 38.31
N SER A 178 -6.39 -18.17 39.51
CA SER A 178 -7.13 -18.64 40.69
C SER A 178 -8.15 -17.59 41.12
N GLY A 179 -9.29 -17.56 40.45
CA GLY A 179 -10.24 -16.46 40.54
C GLY A 179 -11.50 -16.65 39.70
N PHE A 180 -11.79 -17.85 39.21
CA PHE A 180 -13.16 -18.20 38.84
C PHE A 180 -14.00 -18.12 40.11
N GLY A 181 -14.54 -16.94 40.35
CA GLY A 181 -15.27 -16.60 41.56
C GLY A 181 -16.37 -17.62 41.81
N THR A 182 -16.71 -17.79 43.07
CA THR A 182 -17.81 -18.63 43.59
C THR A 182 -19.22 -18.17 43.14
N GLY A 183 -19.33 -17.48 42.00
CA GLY A 183 -20.57 -17.13 41.32
C GLY A 183 -20.62 -17.86 39.98
N ASP A 184 -21.35 -18.96 39.95
CA ASP A 184 -22.25 -19.38 38.88
C ASP A 184 -21.89 -19.05 37.40
N TYR A 185 -20.67 -19.37 36.96
CA TYR A 185 -20.34 -19.54 35.53
C TYR A 185 -19.97 -20.98 35.17
N ALA A 186 -20.07 -21.89 36.15
CA ALA A 186 -19.79 -23.32 35.98
C ALA A 186 -20.97 -24.12 35.41
N GLU A 187 -22.00 -23.48 34.84
CA GLU A 187 -23.13 -24.22 34.27
C GLU A 187 -22.83 -24.84 32.90
N ASN A 188 -21.72 -24.46 32.22
CA ASN A 188 -21.45 -24.96 30.86
C ASN A 188 -19.99 -25.28 30.50
N MET A 189 -19.03 -25.23 31.43
CA MET A 189 -17.69 -25.79 31.15
C MET A 189 -17.72 -27.31 31.33
N VAL A 190 -18.15 -28.04 30.30
CA VAL A 190 -18.18 -29.50 30.33
C VAL A 190 -16.81 -30.04 29.94
N VAL A 191 -15.96 -30.27 30.94
CA VAL A 191 -14.71 -31.02 30.74
C VAL A 191 -15.07 -32.51 30.56
N ARG A 192 -15.21 -32.97 29.32
CA ARG A 192 -15.43 -34.39 29.00
C ARG A 192 -14.09 -35.11 28.86
N GLY A 193 -13.52 -35.53 29.99
CA GLY A 193 -12.32 -36.36 30.04
C GLY A 193 -12.48 -37.55 30.97
N THR A 194 -11.94 -38.70 30.57
CA THR A 194 -11.76 -39.85 31.47
C THR A 194 -10.61 -39.48 32.42
N VAL A 195 -10.92 -39.34 33.72
CA VAL A 195 -9.86 -39.29 34.73
C VAL A 195 -9.31 -40.72 34.85
N GLU A 196 -8.21 -41.00 34.17
CA GLU A 196 -7.44 -42.22 34.41
C GLU A 196 -6.61 -41.99 35.68
N TYR A 197 -6.91 -42.77 36.72
CA TYR A 197 -6.17 -42.82 37.99
C TYR A 197 -5.01 -43.81 37.92
#